data_AF-A0AAW7K808-F1
#
_entry.id   AF-A0AAW7K808-F1
#
_cell.length_a   1.000
_cell.length_b   1.000
_cell.length_c   1.000
_cell.angle_alpha   90.00
_cell.angle_beta   90.00
_cell.angle_gamma   90.00
#
_symmetry.space_group_name_H-M   'P 1'
#
loop_
_entity.id
_entity.type
_entity.pdbx_description
1 polymer ?
#
loop_
_entity_poly.entity_id
_entity_poly.type
_entity_poly.pdbx_seq_one_letter_code
_entity_poly.pdbx_strand_id
1 'polypeptide(L)'
;MANKILNLDFLKNPILPPIIYGRVGDNGLQTVTINITRGDEMVDLTGGTLTFEGEPAGGKVKVFDSDNISSTTEGLKRGTFNYTFPSKAFSVEGTYERAYFSFQKGEKRDTTNGFKIIVQGTADIDAEEAETIITEYNRLIEKLNKAYQDALKKITIDYDSVISKIEEITTEIVQIKAQIVEMIDNAEKRIDEVAKDTENSITTIGKTVTEAINQALEELRNADFYTQAESDSRFINKITSEKGLLVFKNMEVKTQDWNTITTSGIYTVYEATGENRPNGSSIYGRLFVYVDNATLTQQYVASGKMFLRTRQGSPAEWTNWKEVAFEEERYIYKKSGLDEVESAYKTAFGEETNILLIREGDKVDAYLRVNVVDVAKLKTALVPIFVIPEGFKIDDSLRGGFWNVALTTVQYTFPQGNYGALYEYGSKGIRFGSDRKGNHYVHGSWRTADPFPESGSLGTGTVTTFEQNKEYTINLL
;
A
#
# COMPACT_ATOMS: atom_id res chain seq x y z
N MET A 1 92.87 -44.55 44.51
CA MET A 1 94.03 -44.81 43.63
C MET A 1 94.68 -43.47 43.34
N ALA A 2 95.98 -43.30 43.64
CA ALA A 2 96.68 -42.06 43.33
C ALA A 2 96.99 -42.06 41.82
N ASN A 3 96.38 -41.17 41.05
CA ASN A 3 96.71 -40.98 39.63
C ASN A 3 98.18 -40.56 39.53
N LYS A 4 98.95 -41.30 38.73
CA LYS A 4 100.37 -40.99 38.55
C LYS A 4 100.50 -39.71 37.72
N ILE A 5 101.36 -38.80 38.17
CA ILE A 5 101.61 -37.52 37.50
C ILE A 5 102.89 -37.64 36.67
N LEU A 6 102.82 -37.26 35.39
CA LEU A 6 103.96 -37.18 34.48
C LEU A 6 104.16 -35.71 34.11
N ASN A 7 105.30 -35.17 34.48
CA ASN A 7 105.72 -33.84 34.05
C ASN A 7 106.62 -34.00 32.82
N LEU A 8 106.17 -33.45 31.70
CA LEU A 8 106.83 -33.51 30.40
C LEU A 8 107.11 -32.10 29.89
N ASP A 9 108.08 -31.97 28.99
CA ASP A 9 108.53 -30.68 28.48
C ASP A 9 108.74 -30.71 26.96
N PHE A 10 108.27 -29.67 26.26
CA PHE A 10 108.45 -29.51 24.81
C PHE A 10 109.90 -29.19 24.39
N LEU A 11 110.74 -28.62 25.26
CA LEU A 11 112.19 -28.46 25.06
C LEU A 11 112.96 -29.78 25.17
N LYS A 12 112.27 -30.87 25.52
CA LYS A 12 112.83 -32.24 25.57
C LYS A 12 113.99 -32.37 26.56
N ASN A 13 113.98 -31.58 27.63
CA ASN A 13 115.00 -31.57 28.70
C ASN A 13 114.41 -32.08 30.03
N PRO A 14 114.16 -33.38 30.19
CA PRO A 14 113.50 -33.90 31.38
C PRO A 14 114.42 -33.86 32.61
N ILE A 15 113.90 -33.40 33.75
CA ILE A 15 114.60 -33.48 35.05
C ILE A 15 114.73 -34.96 35.51
N LEU A 16 113.72 -35.80 35.19
CA LEU A 16 113.77 -37.26 35.36
C LEU A 16 112.73 -37.94 34.43
N PRO A 17 113.10 -38.90 33.55
CA PRO A 17 112.13 -39.57 32.68
C PRO A 17 111.16 -40.45 33.49
N PRO A 18 109.84 -40.24 33.42
CA PRO A 18 108.90 -41.07 34.15
C PRO A 18 108.83 -42.49 33.55
N ILE A 19 108.52 -43.48 34.40
CA ILE A 19 108.33 -44.88 34.00
C ILE A 19 106.90 -45.31 34.30
N ILE A 20 106.17 -45.86 33.34
CA ILE A 20 104.84 -46.46 33.49
C ILE A 20 104.97 -47.97 33.47
N TYR A 21 104.26 -48.65 34.36
CA TYR A 21 104.18 -50.11 34.42
C TYR A 21 102.74 -50.52 34.17
N GLY A 22 102.54 -51.51 33.30
CA GLY A 22 101.27 -52.19 33.08
C GLY A 22 101.51 -53.67 32.82
N ARG A 23 100.45 -54.47 32.76
CA ARG A 23 100.48 -55.89 32.37
C ARG A 23 99.71 -56.13 31.08
N VAL A 24 100.03 -57.22 30.37
CA VAL A 24 99.28 -57.61 29.17
C VAL A 24 97.79 -57.70 29.50
N GLY A 25 96.90 -57.11 28.70
CA GLY A 25 95.45 -57.19 28.94
C GLY A 25 94.89 -56.24 30.02
N ASP A 26 95.70 -55.35 30.61
CA ASP A 26 95.20 -54.22 31.41
C ASP A 26 94.33 -53.30 30.52
N ASN A 27 93.02 -53.56 30.50
CA ASN A 27 92.08 -52.95 29.57
C ASN A 27 91.58 -51.58 30.05
N GLY A 28 92.24 -50.48 29.64
CA GLY A 28 91.70 -49.13 29.81
C GLY A 28 91.61 -48.63 31.26
N LEU A 29 92.27 -49.31 32.22
CA LEU A 29 92.17 -49.02 33.65
C LEU A 29 93.28 -48.07 34.18
N GLN A 30 94.33 -47.82 33.39
CA GLN A 30 95.43 -46.96 33.82
C GLN A 30 95.30 -45.54 33.24
N THR A 31 94.89 -44.61 34.09
CA THR A 31 94.87 -43.18 33.79
C THR A 31 96.04 -42.47 34.46
N VAL A 32 96.72 -41.61 33.71
CA VAL A 32 97.80 -40.75 34.20
C VAL A 32 97.44 -39.28 33.99
N THR A 33 97.88 -38.43 34.90
CA THR A 33 97.78 -36.97 34.73
C THR A 33 99.07 -36.47 34.12
N ILE A 34 98.97 -35.86 32.95
CA ILE A 34 100.08 -35.28 32.21
C ILE A 34 100.09 -33.77 32.46
N ASN A 35 101.25 -33.23 32.82
CA ASN A 35 101.53 -31.80 32.81
C ASN A 35 102.61 -31.52 31.77
N ILE A 36 102.33 -30.63 30.83
CA ILE A 36 103.29 -30.21 29.82
C ILE A 36 103.73 -28.78 30.09
N THR A 37 105.04 -28.58 30.08
CA THR A 37 105.70 -27.26 30.20
C THR A 37 106.60 -26.99 28.99
N ARG A 38 107.10 -25.75 28.88
CA ARG A 38 108.18 -25.39 27.95
C ARG A 38 109.22 -24.60 28.72
N GLY A 39 110.26 -25.26 29.23
CA GLY A 39 111.30 -24.61 30.03
C GLY A 39 110.73 -23.96 31.29
N ASP A 40 109.99 -24.74 32.07
CA ASP A 40 109.29 -24.32 33.30
C ASP A 40 108.12 -23.32 33.12
N GLU A 41 107.82 -22.89 31.90
CA GLU A 41 106.63 -22.08 31.60
C GLU A 41 105.38 -22.93 31.32
N MET A 42 104.21 -22.44 31.78
CA MET A 42 102.91 -23.06 31.49
C MET A 42 102.56 -22.94 30.00
N VAL A 43 102.04 -24.02 29.41
CA VAL A 43 101.68 -24.04 27.98
C VAL A 43 100.18 -24.17 27.80
N ASP A 44 99.60 -23.29 26.99
CA ASP A 44 98.20 -23.38 26.56
C ASP A 44 98.04 -24.40 25.42
N LEU A 45 97.35 -25.50 25.71
CA LEU A 45 97.07 -26.60 24.79
C LEU A 45 95.69 -26.46 24.11
N THR A 46 94.94 -25.39 24.35
CA THR A 46 93.59 -25.23 23.79
C THR A 46 93.61 -25.10 22.26
N GLY A 47 92.62 -25.72 21.62
CA GLY A 47 92.43 -25.64 20.16
C GLY A 47 93.46 -26.41 19.33
N GLY A 48 94.26 -27.29 19.94
CA GLY A 48 95.09 -28.27 19.22
C GLY A 48 94.78 -29.70 19.64
N THR A 49 95.23 -30.65 18.83
CA THR A 49 95.07 -32.09 19.06
C THR A 49 96.28 -32.61 19.82
N LEU A 50 96.03 -33.26 20.96
CA LEU A 50 97.04 -34.03 21.68
C LEU A 50 96.95 -35.49 21.25
N THR A 51 98.10 -36.13 21.05
CA THR A 51 98.16 -37.54 20.66
C THR A 51 99.24 -38.24 21.45
N PHE A 52 98.90 -39.35 22.11
CA PHE A 52 99.90 -40.29 22.59
C PHE A 52 100.47 -41.06 21.41
N GLU A 53 101.79 -41.11 21.32
CA GLU A 53 102.51 -41.87 20.30
C GLU A 53 103.47 -42.84 20.99
N GLY A 54 103.16 -44.12 20.84
CA GLY A 54 103.88 -45.21 21.47
C GLY A 54 104.27 -46.31 20.48
N GLU A 55 105.48 -46.84 20.67
CA GLU A 55 106.01 -48.00 19.97
C GLU A 55 106.34 -49.08 21.02
N PRO A 56 105.43 -50.07 21.22
CA PRO A 56 105.65 -51.20 22.11
C PRO A 56 106.87 -52.04 21.73
N ALA A 57 107.29 -52.92 22.65
CA ALA A 57 108.45 -53.79 22.46
C ALA A 57 108.40 -54.57 21.13
N GLY A 58 109.49 -54.52 20.36
CA GLY A 58 109.63 -55.26 19.10
C GLY A 58 109.06 -54.56 17.86
N GLY A 59 108.56 -53.32 17.98
CA GLY A 59 108.30 -52.40 16.86
C GLY A 59 107.20 -52.80 15.84
N LYS A 60 106.51 -53.94 16.03
CA LYS A 60 105.50 -54.46 15.07
C LYS A 60 104.13 -53.78 15.16
N VAL A 61 103.84 -53.13 16.28
CA VAL A 61 102.57 -52.44 16.55
C VAL A 61 102.89 -50.98 16.83
N LYS A 62 102.03 -50.06 16.40
CA LYS A 62 102.09 -48.65 16.81
C LYS A 62 100.79 -48.24 17.46
N VAL A 63 100.88 -47.42 18.50
CA VAL A 63 99.74 -46.89 19.24
C VAL A 63 99.74 -45.38 19.05
N PHE A 64 98.79 -44.90 18.25
CA PHE A 64 98.49 -43.49 18.07
C PHE A 64 97.09 -43.26 18.63
N ASP A 65 96.98 -42.47 19.69
CA ASP A 65 95.71 -42.30 20.38
C ASP A 65 95.51 -40.84 20.79
N SER A 66 94.41 -40.26 20.31
CA SER A 66 93.97 -38.92 20.67
C SER A 66 92.61 -38.94 21.38
N ASP A 67 91.93 -40.08 21.41
CA ASP A 67 90.54 -40.20 21.85
C ASP A 67 90.45 -40.41 23.35
N ASN A 68 91.47 -41.04 23.97
CA ASN A 68 91.49 -41.30 25.41
C ASN A 68 92.14 -40.17 26.24
N ILE A 69 92.16 -38.96 25.70
CA ILE A 69 92.58 -37.75 26.41
C ILE A 69 91.36 -37.04 26.96
N SER A 70 91.35 -36.78 28.25
CA SER A 70 90.30 -36.00 28.92
C SER A 70 90.92 -34.81 29.68
N SER A 71 90.37 -33.63 29.49
CA SER A 71 90.79 -32.44 30.24
C SER A 71 89.64 -31.44 30.34
N THR A 72 89.74 -30.52 31.29
CA THR A 72 88.89 -29.35 31.34
C THR A 72 89.50 -28.23 30.50
N THR A 73 88.70 -27.26 30.05
CA THR A 73 89.21 -26.10 29.32
C THR A 73 90.30 -25.36 30.11
N GLU A 74 90.15 -25.25 31.43
CA GLU A 74 91.15 -24.61 32.29
C GLU A 74 92.41 -25.48 32.49
N GLY A 75 92.24 -26.80 32.52
CA GLY A 75 93.36 -27.75 32.50
C GLY A 75 94.21 -27.60 31.25
N LEU A 76 93.59 -27.56 30.06
CA LEU A 76 94.30 -27.37 28.80
C LEU A 76 95.05 -26.03 28.72
N LYS A 77 94.48 -24.94 29.23
CA LYS A 77 95.18 -23.63 29.32
C LYS A 77 96.43 -23.69 30.20
N ARG A 78 96.46 -24.61 31.17
CA ARG A 78 97.57 -24.82 32.11
C ARG A 78 98.51 -25.96 31.71
N GLY A 79 98.31 -26.56 30.55
CA GLY A 79 99.14 -27.67 30.06
C GLY A 79 98.82 -29.02 30.68
N THR A 80 97.67 -29.18 31.34
CA THR A 80 97.31 -30.37 32.10
C THR A 80 96.16 -31.14 31.43
N PHE A 81 96.30 -32.46 31.34
CA PHE A 81 95.24 -33.37 30.91
C PHE A 81 95.42 -34.76 31.52
N ASN A 82 94.37 -35.56 31.52
CA ASN A 82 94.44 -36.97 31.85
C ASN A 82 94.49 -37.79 30.56
N TYR A 83 95.30 -38.84 30.55
CA TYR A 83 95.35 -39.81 29.48
C TYR A 83 95.11 -41.20 30.04
N THR A 84 94.14 -41.91 29.46
CA THR A 84 93.87 -43.32 29.76
C THR A 84 94.48 -44.16 28.66
N PHE A 85 95.40 -45.06 29.03
CA PHE A 85 96.03 -45.93 28.03
C PHE A 85 94.99 -46.90 27.43
N PRO A 86 94.87 -47.00 26.09
CA PRO A 86 93.96 -47.95 25.46
C PRO A 86 94.44 -49.39 25.67
N SER A 87 93.55 -50.38 25.54
CA SER A 87 93.92 -51.81 25.62
C SER A 87 95.11 -52.18 24.73
N LYS A 88 95.22 -51.55 23.55
CA LYS A 88 96.32 -51.75 22.60
C LYS A 88 97.69 -51.28 23.14
N ALA A 89 97.72 -50.38 24.13
CA ALA A 89 98.96 -49.93 24.76
C ALA A 89 99.57 -50.99 25.70
N PHE A 90 98.79 -51.97 26.15
CA PHE A 90 99.28 -53.07 26.98
C PHE A 90 99.03 -54.42 26.31
N SER A 91 99.17 -54.52 24.99
CA SER A 91 98.92 -55.78 24.27
C SER A 91 100.18 -56.61 23.99
N VAL A 92 101.37 -56.05 24.23
CA VAL A 92 102.66 -56.71 23.95
C VAL A 92 103.56 -56.59 25.16
N GLU A 93 104.01 -57.72 25.71
CA GLU A 93 104.98 -57.75 26.80
C GLU A 93 106.34 -57.18 26.37
N GLY A 94 106.97 -56.41 27.27
CA GLY A 94 108.30 -55.83 27.10
C GLY A 94 108.35 -54.32 27.34
N THR A 95 109.54 -53.73 27.18
CA THR A 95 109.73 -52.28 27.30
C THR A 95 109.47 -51.59 25.96
N TYR A 96 108.67 -50.53 25.99
CA TYR A 96 108.44 -49.67 24.81
C TYR A 96 109.75 -49.11 24.27
N GLU A 97 109.87 -49.09 22.95
CA GLU A 97 111.00 -48.46 22.26
C GLU A 97 110.90 -46.93 22.34
N ARG A 98 109.67 -46.39 22.25
CA ARG A 98 109.38 -44.95 22.33
C ARG A 98 108.01 -44.70 22.91
N ALA A 99 107.88 -43.68 23.76
CA ALA A 99 106.59 -43.17 24.22
C ALA A 99 106.70 -41.67 24.50
N TYR A 100 105.84 -40.88 23.87
CA TYR A 100 105.76 -39.42 24.07
C TYR A 100 104.36 -38.92 23.69
N PHE A 101 104.06 -37.68 24.06
CA PHE A 101 102.90 -36.96 23.53
C PHE A 101 103.32 -35.97 22.45
N SER A 102 102.53 -35.91 21.39
CA SER A 102 102.58 -34.85 20.38
C SER A 102 101.40 -33.89 20.56
N PHE A 103 101.61 -32.64 20.17
CA PHE A 103 100.60 -31.60 20.12
C PHE A 103 100.63 -30.97 18.73
N GLN A 104 99.47 -30.88 18.08
CA GLN A 104 99.33 -30.27 16.77
C GLN A 104 98.24 -29.19 16.79
N LYS A 105 98.60 -27.97 16.36
CA LYS A 105 97.67 -26.84 16.20
C LYS A 105 97.89 -26.20 14.83
N GLY A 106 96.94 -26.42 13.92
CA GLY A 106 97.13 -26.12 12.49
C GLY A 106 98.24 -26.99 11.89
N GLU A 107 99.15 -26.38 11.15
CA GLU A 107 100.31 -27.07 10.52
C GLU A 107 101.52 -27.24 11.47
N LYS A 108 101.48 -26.66 12.67
CA LYS A 108 102.59 -26.74 13.63
C LYS A 108 102.40 -27.94 14.55
N ARG A 109 103.44 -28.77 14.64
CA ARG A 109 103.52 -29.93 15.53
C ARG A 109 104.72 -29.81 16.46
N ASP A 110 104.53 -30.09 17.74
CA ASP A 110 105.60 -30.22 18.73
C ASP A 110 105.44 -31.54 19.50
N THR A 111 106.52 -32.02 20.10
CA THR A 111 106.55 -33.25 20.89
C THR A 111 107.26 -33.05 22.21
N THR A 112 106.77 -33.76 23.22
CA THR A 112 107.38 -33.80 24.55
C THR A 112 108.66 -34.65 24.56
N ASN A 113 109.44 -34.58 25.65
CA ASN A 113 110.44 -35.60 25.95
C ASN A 113 109.79 -37.00 26.02
N GLY A 114 110.59 -38.03 25.73
CA GLY A 114 110.16 -39.41 25.92
C GLY A 114 110.00 -39.80 27.38
N PHE A 115 109.13 -40.77 27.64
CA PHE A 115 109.01 -41.50 28.90
C PHE A 115 109.06 -43.01 28.65
N LYS A 116 109.28 -43.81 29.70
CA LYS A 116 109.38 -45.27 29.58
C LYS A 116 108.05 -45.93 29.92
N ILE A 117 107.70 -46.97 29.18
CA ILE A 117 106.58 -47.87 29.50
C ILE A 117 107.11 -49.30 29.52
N ILE A 118 106.85 -50.05 30.58
CA ILE A 118 107.24 -51.45 30.75
C ILE A 118 105.96 -52.26 30.91
N VAL A 119 105.67 -53.10 29.92
CA VAL A 119 104.54 -54.04 29.95
C VAL A 119 105.06 -55.38 30.44
N GLN A 120 104.50 -55.88 31.54
CA GLN A 120 104.81 -57.18 32.09
C GLN A 120 103.85 -58.24 31.52
N GLY A 121 104.30 -59.47 31.34
CA GLY A 121 103.42 -60.57 30.97
C GLY A 121 102.31 -60.79 31.99
N THR A 122 101.19 -61.33 31.54
CA THR A 122 100.20 -61.95 32.43
C THR A 122 100.65 -63.35 32.81
N ALA A 123 100.05 -63.89 33.88
CA ALA A 123 100.12 -65.33 34.07
C ALA A 123 99.48 -66.03 32.85
N ASP A 124 100.00 -67.20 32.46
CA ASP A 124 99.32 -68.07 31.51
C ASP A 124 97.95 -68.43 32.08
N ILE A 125 96.88 -68.24 31.28
CA ILE A 125 95.52 -68.58 31.69
C ILE A 125 95.44 -70.09 31.92
N ASP A 126 95.15 -70.49 33.14
CA ASP A 126 94.92 -71.89 33.47
C ASP A 126 93.45 -72.31 33.26
N ALA A 127 93.14 -73.59 33.47
CA ALA A 127 91.82 -74.13 33.20
C ALA A 127 90.70 -73.51 34.05
N GLU A 128 91.01 -72.95 35.22
CA GLU A 128 90.04 -72.35 36.15
C GLU A 128 89.63 -70.94 35.67
N GLU A 129 90.56 -70.22 35.05
CA GLU A 129 90.32 -68.89 34.48
C GLU A 129 89.55 -68.95 33.12
N ALA A 130 89.56 -70.09 32.42
CA ALA A 130 88.71 -70.32 31.25
C ALA A 130 87.21 -70.42 31.62
N GLU A 131 86.88 -70.92 32.81
CA GLU A 131 85.49 -70.98 33.29
C GLU A 131 84.87 -69.59 33.49
N THR A 132 85.68 -68.60 33.86
CA THR A 132 85.21 -67.22 34.04
C THR A 132 84.85 -66.56 32.71
N ILE A 133 85.58 -66.83 31.62
CA ILE A 133 85.23 -66.35 30.27
C ILE A 133 83.94 -67.04 29.76
N ILE A 134 83.80 -68.35 29.98
CA ILE A 134 82.58 -69.09 29.65
C ILE A 134 81.36 -68.50 30.40
N THR A 135 81.57 -68.07 31.66
CA THR A 135 80.53 -67.40 32.46
C THR A 135 80.06 -66.08 31.84
N GLU A 136 80.96 -65.23 31.36
CA GLU A 136 80.57 -63.97 30.68
C GLU A 136 79.90 -64.21 29.32
N TYR A 137 80.33 -65.24 28.59
CA TYR A 137 79.66 -65.64 27.34
C TYR A 137 78.22 -66.09 27.59
N ASN A 138 78.00 -66.90 28.63
CA ASN A 138 76.65 -67.32 29.04
C ASN A 138 75.78 -66.11 29.44
N ARG A 139 76.34 -65.10 30.12
CA ARG A 139 75.62 -63.83 30.41
C ARG A 139 75.19 -63.09 29.14
N LEU A 140 75.98 -63.13 28.07
CA LEU A 140 75.61 -62.52 26.80
C LEU A 140 74.43 -63.25 26.13
N ILE A 141 74.45 -64.59 26.18
CA ILE A 141 73.35 -65.43 25.69
C ILE A 141 72.07 -65.13 26.47
N GLU A 142 72.14 -65.00 27.79
CA GLU A 142 70.99 -64.63 28.63
C GLU A 142 70.42 -63.26 28.24
N LYS A 143 71.28 -62.25 28.02
CA LYS A 143 70.84 -60.93 27.56
C LYS A 143 70.17 -60.98 26.19
N LEU A 144 70.71 -61.76 25.25
CA LEU A 144 70.13 -61.92 23.92
C LEU A 144 68.77 -62.61 23.99
N ASN A 145 68.66 -63.70 24.76
CA ASN A 145 67.40 -64.39 24.99
C ASN A 145 66.36 -63.46 25.62
N LYS A 146 66.76 -62.63 26.59
CA LYS A 146 65.88 -61.63 27.20
C LYS A 146 65.37 -60.61 26.18
N ALA A 147 66.25 -60.06 25.35
CA ALA A 147 65.88 -59.11 24.30
C ALA A 147 64.90 -59.73 23.29
N TYR A 148 65.11 -61.00 22.93
CA TYR A 148 64.20 -61.74 22.05
C TYR A 148 62.81 -61.94 22.69
N GLN A 149 62.76 -62.32 23.96
CA GLN A 149 61.51 -62.48 24.70
C GLN A 149 60.76 -61.14 24.88
N ASP A 150 61.48 -60.06 25.13
CA ASP A 150 60.88 -58.73 25.24
C ASP A 150 60.31 -58.25 23.89
N ALA A 151 60.98 -58.55 22.78
CA ALA A 151 60.46 -58.27 21.43
C ALA A 151 59.19 -59.07 21.12
N LEU A 152 59.17 -60.36 21.44
CA LEU A 152 57.97 -61.20 21.28
C LEU A 152 56.79 -60.67 22.10
N LYS A 153 57.02 -60.29 23.37
CA LYS A 153 55.99 -59.66 24.21
C LYS A 153 55.45 -58.38 23.60
N LYS A 154 56.32 -57.54 23.05
CA LYS A 154 55.91 -56.28 22.41
C LYS A 154 55.04 -56.54 21.17
N ILE A 155 55.41 -57.52 20.34
CA ILE A 155 54.60 -57.91 19.18
C ILE A 155 53.21 -58.36 19.61
N THR A 156 53.10 -59.17 20.68
CA THR A 156 51.80 -59.59 21.20
C THR A 156 50.96 -58.38 21.66
N ILE A 157 51.56 -57.45 22.42
CA ILE A 157 50.87 -56.24 22.89
C ILE A 157 50.40 -55.37 21.71
N ASP A 158 51.25 -55.15 20.71
CA ASP A 158 50.91 -54.35 19.54
C ASP A 158 49.80 -55.04 18.73
N TYR A 159 49.82 -56.37 18.61
CA TYR A 159 48.77 -57.16 17.96
C TYR A 159 47.42 -57.06 18.68
N ASP A 160 47.42 -57.20 20.01
CA ASP A 160 46.21 -57.05 20.83
C ASP A 160 45.63 -55.63 20.72
N SER A 161 46.49 -54.62 20.66
CA SER A 161 46.08 -53.22 20.42
C SER A 161 45.45 -53.04 19.04
N VAL A 162 45.96 -53.69 18.00
CA VAL A 162 45.37 -53.63 16.65
C VAL A 162 44.01 -54.32 16.64
N ILE A 163 43.87 -55.49 17.28
CA ILE A 163 42.60 -56.18 17.41
C ILE A 163 41.57 -55.30 18.12
N SER A 164 41.95 -54.69 19.25
CA SER A 164 41.06 -53.82 20.02
C SER A 164 40.51 -52.66 19.18
N LYS A 165 41.36 -52.05 18.35
CA LYS A 165 40.91 -50.98 17.42
C LYS A 165 39.97 -51.50 16.33
N ILE A 166 40.19 -52.71 15.82
CA ILE A 166 39.30 -53.32 14.83
C ILE A 166 37.92 -53.59 15.45
N GLU A 167 37.88 -54.05 16.70
CA GLU A 167 36.62 -54.27 17.43
C GLU A 167 35.87 -52.96 17.69
N GLU A 168 36.59 -51.89 18.05
CA GLU A 168 36.04 -50.55 18.22
C GLU A 168 35.43 -50.03 16.90
N ILE A 169 36.20 -50.05 15.81
CA ILE A 169 35.72 -49.66 14.47
C ILE A 169 34.50 -50.50 14.05
N THR A 170 34.53 -51.81 14.32
CA THR A 170 33.40 -52.70 14.01
C THR A 170 32.15 -52.27 14.77
N THR A 171 32.30 -51.91 16.04
CA THR A 171 31.20 -51.41 16.88
C THR A 171 30.65 -50.08 16.36
N GLU A 172 31.53 -49.13 16.01
CA GLU A 172 31.14 -47.85 15.43
C GLU A 172 30.38 -48.03 14.10
N ILE A 173 30.84 -48.91 13.22
CA ILE A 173 30.16 -49.22 11.95
C ILE A 173 28.74 -49.76 12.20
N VAL A 174 28.57 -50.64 13.19
CA VAL A 174 27.25 -51.18 13.56
C VAL A 174 26.34 -50.07 14.07
N GLN A 175 26.85 -49.15 14.90
CA GLN A 175 26.09 -48.01 15.41
C GLN A 175 25.68 -47.05 14.30
N ILE A 176 26.61 -46.67 13.42
CA ILE A 176 26.34 -45.80 12.27
C ILE A 176 25.28 -46.44 11.36
N LYS A 177 25.38 -47.75 11.12
CA LYS A 177 24.38 -48.48 10.32
C LYS A 177 22.99 -48.42 10.96
N ALA A 178 22.90 -48.59 12.28
CA ALA A 178 21.63 -48.49 12.99
C ALA A 178 21.04 -47.07 12.89
N GLN A 179 21.86 -46.03 13.07
CA GLN A 179 21.44 -44.63 12.93
C GLN A 179 20.95 -44.31 11.52
N ILE A 180 21.62 -44.81 10.47
CA ILE A 180 21.18 -44.64 9.08
C ILE A 180 19.82 -45.31 8.85
N VAL A 181 19.63 -46.53 9.35
CA VAL A 181 18.35 -47.25 9.23
C VAL A 181 17.22 -46.49 9.93
N GLU A 182 17.45 -46.00 11.14
CA GLU A 182 16.48 -45.19 11.88
C GLU A 182 16.14 -43.88 11.16
N MET A 183 17.15 -43.21 10.58
CA MET A 183 16.95 -41.98 9.81
C MET A 183 16.10 -42.24 8.55
N ILE A 184 16.33 -43.36 7.87
CA ILE A 184 15.54 -43.77 6.70
C ILE A 184 14.09 -44.07 7.11
N ASP A 185 13.87 -44.88 8.15
CA ASP A 185 12.52 -45.23 8.63
C ASP A 185 11.72 -43.97 9.06
N ASN A 186 12.39 -43.03 9.73
CA ASN A 186 11.77 -41.75 10.09
C ASN A 186 11.45 -40.88 8.87
N ALA A 187 12.30 -40.89 7.84
CA ALA A 187 12.05 -40.18 6.59
C ALA A 187 10.87 -40.79 5.83
N GLU A 188 10.79 -42.12 5.74
CA GLU A 188 9.68 -42.86 5.12
C GLU A 188 8.36 -42.53 5.82
N LYS A 189 8.31 -42.60 7.16
CA LYS A 189 7.11 -42.22 7.94
C LYS A 189 6.64 -40.80 7.66
N ARG A 190 7.56 -39.83 7.64
CA ARG A 190 7.22 -38.43 7.36
C ARG A 190 6.70 -38.24 5.93
N ILE A 191 7.27 -38.95 4.96
CA ILE A 191 6.81 -38.92 3.57
C ILE A 191 5.40 -39.50 3.47
N ASP A 192 5.14 -40.64 4.12
CA ASP A 192 3.82 -41.29 4.14
C ASP A 192 2.76 -40.42 4.81
N GLU A 193 3.09 -39.78 5.93
CA GLU A 193 2.21 -38.82 6.61
C GLU A 193 1.86 -37.65 5.70
N VAL A 194 2.86 -37.01 5.06
CA VAL A 194 2.63 -35.89 4.14
C VAL A 194 1.79 -36.33 2.93
N ALA A 195 2.05 -37.52 2.39
CA ALA A 195 1.29 -38.06 1.27
C ALA A 195 -0.18 -38.26 1.66
N LYS A 196 -0.44 -38.84 2.82
CA LYS A 196 -1.79 -39.09 3.35
C LYS A 196 -2.53 -37.79 3.66
N ASP A 197 -1.87 -36.81 4.27
CA ASP A 197 -2.45 -35.50 4.56
C ASP A 197 -2.78 -34.74 3.27
N THR A 198 -1.93 -34.86 2.25
CA THR A 198 -2.15 -34.28 0.93
C THR A 198 -3.35 -34.94 0.25
N GLU A 199 -3.45 -36.27 0.26
CA GLU A 199 -4.58 -37.02 -0.31
C GLU A 199 -5.91 -36.64 0.38
N ASN A 200 -5.90 -36.55 1.72
CA ASN A 200 -7.06 -36.13 2.51
C ASN A 200 -7.47 -34.69 2.18
N SER A 201 -6.51 -33.78 2.05
CA SER A 201 -6.76 -32.37 1.73
C SER A 201 -7.37 -32.23 0.33
N ILE A 202 -6.78 -32.89 -0.67
CA ILE A 202 -7.29 -32.89 -2.06
C ILE A 202 -8.70 -33.48 -2.12
N THR A 203 -8.92 -34.60 -1.43
CA THR A 203 -10.24 -35.24 -1.37
C THR A 203 -11.29 -34.32 -0.73
N THR A 204 -10.92 -33.65 0.36
CA THR A 204 -11.80 -32.68 1.03
C THR A 204 -12.14 -31.51 0.10
N ILE A 205 -11.13 -30.92 -0.55
CA ILE A 205 -11.35 -29.83 -1.52
C ILE A 205 -12.28 -30.29 -2.65
N GLY A 206 -12.04 -31.48 -3.20
CA GLY A 206 -12.88 -32.05 -4.25
C GLY A 206 -14.35 -32.18 -3.84
N LYS A 207 -14.60 -32.65 -2.61
CA LYS A 207 -15.96 -32.71 -2.04
C LYS A 207 -16.56 -31.32 -1.89
N THR A 208 -15.86 -30.38 -1.25
CA THR A 208 -16.36 -29.01 -1.03
C THR A 208 -16.69 -28.29 -2.34
N VAL A 209 -15.83 -28.42 -3.36
CA VAL A 209 -16.10 -27.82 -4.69
C VAL A 209 -17.34 -28.46 -5.32
N THR A 210 -17.46 -29.79 -5.25
CA THR A 210 -18.62 -30.51 -5.79
C THR A 210 -19.92 -30.10 -5.08
N GLU A 211 -19.88 -30.00 -3.75
CA GLU A 211 -21.01 -29.55 -2.93
C GLU A 211 -21.42 -28.11 -3.28
N ALA A 212 -20.45 -27.19 -3.39
CA ALA A 212 -20.72 -25.80 -3.76
C ALA A 212 -21.32 -25.67 -5.16
N ILE A 213 -20.81 -26.43 -6.14
CA ILE A 213 -21.36 -26.46 -7.50
C ILE A 213 -22.78 -27.01 -7.49
N ASN A 214 -23.02 -28.12 -6.78
CA ASN A 214 -24.34 -28.71 -6.68
C ASN A 214 -25.32 -27.76 -5.97
N GLN A 215 -24.88 -27.07 -4.92
CA GLN A 215 -25.68 -26.06 -4.24
C GLN A 215 -26.03 -24.91 -5.19
N ALA A 216 -25.06 -24.36 -5.92
CA ALA A 216 -25.32 -23.29 -6.88
C ALA A 216 -26.28 -23.74 -8.01
N LEU A 217 -26.17 -24.99 -8.45
CA LEU A 217 -27.09 -25.56 -9.44
C LEU A 217 -28.51 -25.68 -8.88
N GLU A 218 -28.64 -26.12 -7.63
CA GLU A 218 -29.94 -26.17 -6.95
C GLU A 218 -30.50 -24.76 -6.69
N GLU A 219 -29.68 -23.79 -6.30
CA GLU A 219 -30.08 -22.39 -6.18
C GLU A 219 -30.58 -21.85 -7.52
N LEU A 220 -29.92 -22.17 -8.63
CA LEU A 220 -30.37 -21.79 -9.97
C LEU A 220 -31.68 -22.47 -10.36
N ARG A 221 -31.87 -23.75 -10.00
CA ARG A 221 -33.12 -24.49 -10.25
C ARG A 221 -34.27 -23.97 -9.41
N ASN A 222 -33.98 -23.54 -8.18
CA ASN A 222 -34.94 -22.97 -7.25
C ASN A 222 -35.12 -21.46 -7.44
N ALA A 223 -34.30 -20.81 -8.26
CA ALA A 223 -34.43 -19.40 -8.56
C ALA A 223 -35.75 -19.18 -9.32
N ASP A 224 -36.51 -18.21 -8.82
CA ASP A 224 -37.82 -17.84 -9.33
C ASP A 224 -37.67 -16.95 -10.58
N PHE A 225 -37.36 -17.58 -11.71
CA PHE A 225 -37.34 -16.91 -13.01
C PHE A 225 -38.72 -16.95 -13.66
N TYR A 226 -39.12 -15.84 -14.28
CA TYR A 226 -40.28 -15.84 -15.16
C TYR A 226 -40.00 -16.71 -16.39
N THR A 227 -40.85 -17.70 -16.61
CA THR A 227 -41.06 -18.26 -17.93
C THR A 227 -41.45 -17.15 -18.91
N GLN A 228 -41.27 -17.40 -20.20
CA GLN A 228 -41.69 -16.44 -21.23
C GLN A 228 -43.18 -16.04 -21.07
N ALA A 229 -44.05 -17.00 -20.77
CA ALA A 229 -45.46 -16.75 -20.51
C ALA A 229 -45.69 -15.86 -19.28
N GLU A 230 -44.91 -16.06 -18.21
CA GLU A 230 -44.98 -15.20 -17.01
C GLU A 230 -44.44 -13.79 -17.28
N SER A 231 -43.45 -13.61 -18.18
CA SER A 231 -42.93 -12.31 -18.60
C SER A 231 -43.91 -11.53 -19.49
N ASP A 232 -44.47 -12.17 -20.53
CA ASP A 232 -45.45 -11.57 -21.43
C ASP A 232 -46.72 -11.13 -20.69
N SER A 233 -47.01 -11.76 -19.55
CA SER A 233 -48.09 -11.41 -18.63
C SER A 233 -47.77 -10.26 -17.67
N ARG A 234 -46.49 -9.87 -17.48
CA ARG A 234 -46.07 -8.91 -16.45
C ARG A 234 -45.61 -7.56 -17.00
N PHE A 235 -45.24 -7.51 -18.27
CA PHE A 235 -44.89 -6.27 -18.96
C PHE A 235 -45.94 -6.02 -20.05
N ILE A 236 -46.42 -4.78 -20.17
CA ILE A 236 -47.19 -4.42 -21.35
C ILE A 236 -46.26 -4.68 -22.52
N ASN A 237 -46.68 -5.60 -23.37
CA ASN A 237 -46.11 -5.60 -24.69
C ASN A 237 -46.41 -4.22 -25.22
N LYS A 238 -45.36 -3.43 -25.43
CA LYS A 238 -45.41 -2.15 -26.11
C LYS A 238 -46.41 -2.18 -27.31
N ILE A 239 -46.56 -3.34 -27.96
CA ILE A 239 -47.49 -3.65 -29.05
C ILE A 239 -48.98 -3.71 -28.61
N THR A 240 -49.33 -4.12 -27.40
CA THR A 240 -50.72 -4.30 -26.93
C THR A 240 -51.22 -3.24 -25.96
N SER A 241 -50.36 -2.30 -25.51
CA SER A 241 -50.77 -1.05 -24.80
C SER A 241 -51.79 -0.21 -25.57
N GLU A 242 -51.99 -0.55 -26.82
CA GLU A 242 -52.97 -0.02 -27.73
C GLU A 242 -54.41 -0.36 -27.26
N LYS A 243 -54.98 0.39 -26.31
CA LYS A 243 -56.45 0.59 -26.19
C LYS A 243 -56.92 1.72 -27.12
N GLY A 244 -56.34 1.68 -28.30
CA GLY A 244 -56.15 2.87 -29.11
C GLY A 244 -55.16 3.79 -28.42
N LEU A 245 -53.95 3.86 -28.96
CA LEU A 245 -53.16 5.06 -28.74
C LEU A 245 -53.97 6.23 -29.30
N LEU A 246 -54.12 7.30 -28.52
CA LEU A 246 -54.63 8.55 -29.05
C LEU A 246 -53.57 9.10 -30.01
N VAL A 247 -53.71 8.71 -31.27
CA VAL A 247 -52.80 9.06 -32.36
C VAL A 247 -53.50 10.01 -33.30
N PHE A 248 -52.73 10.93 -33.87
CA PHE A 248 -53.21 11.73 -34.98
C PHE A 248 -53.67 10.82 -36.12
N LYS A 249 -54.91 11.03 -36.58
CA LYS A 249 -55.49 10.38 -37.74
C LYS A 249 -55.18 11.22 -38.98
N ASN A 250 -54.95 10.57 -40.11
CA ASN A 250 -54.62 11.24 -41.38
C ASN A 250 -55.83 11.82 -42.12
N MET A 251 -57.04 11.45 -41.70
CA MET A 251 -58.28 11.96 -42.29
C MET A 251 -58.49 13.41 -41.89
N GLU A 252 -58.62 14.30 -42.89
CA GLU A 252 -59.16 15.65 -42.70
C GLU A 252 -60.68 15.63 -42.82
N VAL A 253 -61.33 16.35 -41.91
CA VAL A 253 -62.78 16.54 -41.88
C VAL A 253 -63.11 17.79 -42.71
N LYS A 254 -63.72 17.60 -43.88
CA LYS A 254 -64.19 18.65 -44.80
C LYS A 254 -65.68 18.49 -45.08
N THR A 255 -66.06 17.46 -45.81
CA THR A 255 -67.46 17.24 -46.22
C THR A 255 -68.14 16.11 -45.46
N GLN A 256 -67.41 15.37 -44.61
CA GLN A 256 -67.94 14.22 -43.88
C GLN A 256 -69.00 14.62 -42.86
N ASP A 257 -70.03 13.78 -42.71
CA ASP A 257 -70.92 13.85 -41.56
C ASP A 257 -70.15 13.46 -40.29
N TRP A 258 -70.09 14.37 -39.32
CA TRP A 258 -69.30 14.18 -38.11
C TRP A 258 -69.82 13.04 -37.23
N ASN A 259 -71.07 12.62 -37.40
CA ASN A 259 -71.63 11.46 -36.72
C ASN A 259 -71.01 10.13 -37.14
N THR A 260 -70.36 10.10 -38.31
CA THR A 260 -69.69 8.90 -38.86
C THR A 260 -68.23 8.79 -38.42
N ILE A 261 -67.67 9.84 -37.80
CA ILE A 261 -66.27 9.86 -37.38
C ILE A 261 -66.15 9.19 -36.01
N THR A 262 -66.05 7.86 -36.02
CA THR A 262 -66.21 7.06 -34.82
C THR A 262 -64.98 6.28 -34.34
N THR A 263 -63.80 6.56 -34.87
CA THR A 263 -62.57 5.83 -34.47
C THR A 263 -61.72 6.68 -33.54
N SER A 264 -61.21 6.12 -32.45
CA SER A 264 -60.33 6.84 -31.51
C SER A 264 -59.09 7.40 -32.21
N GLY A 265 -58.91 8.72 -32.21
CA GLY A 265 -57.70 9.45 -32.57
C GLY A 265 -57.94 10.95 -32.72
N ILE A 266 -56.94 11.67 -33.18
CA ILE A 266 -56.94 13.14 -33.27
C ILE A 266 -57.03 13.56 -34.74
N TYR A 267 -58.09 14.28 -35.14
CA TYR A 267 -58.42 14.63 -36.53
C TYR A 267 -58.23 16.13 -36.82
N THR A 268 -57.87 16.47 -38.07
CA THR A 268 -57.82 17.85 -38.58
C THR A 268 -59.17 18.25 -39.17
N VAL A 269 -59.63 19.48 -38.95
CA VAL A 269 -60.85 20.03 -39.57
C VAL A 269 -60.46 21.22 -40.46
N TYR A 270 -60.90 21.25 -41.72
CA TYR A 270 -60.49 22.26 -42.71
C TYR A 270 -61.59 22.52 -43.74
N GLU A 271 -62.05 23.77 -43.88
CA GLU A 271 -63.16 24.16 -44.77
C GLU A 271 -64.39 23.24 -44.62
N ALA A 272 -64.67 22.84 -43.38
CA ALA A 272 -65.68 21.83 -43.14
C ALA A 272 -67.10 22.31 -43.49
N THR A 273 -67.72 21.67 -44.49
CA THR A 273 -69.11 21.84 -44.91
C THR A 273 -70.00 20.64 -44.56
N GLY A 274 -69.44 19.62 -43.93
CA GLY A 274 -70.16 18.39 -43.57
C GLY A 274 -71.21 18.59 -42.46
N GLU A 275 -72.21 17.71 -42.45
CA GLU A 275 -73.34 17.73 -41.53
C GLU A 275 -72.95 17.36 -40.08
N ASN A 276 -73.81 17.73 -39.11
CA ASN A 276 -73.66 17.45 -37.67
C ASN A 276 -72.41 18.05 -36.97
N ARG A 277 -71.80 19.08 -37.56
CA ARG A 277 -70.76 19.90 -36.92
C ARG A 277 -71.34 20.85 -35.86
N PRO A 278 -70.56 21.36 -34.90
CA PRO A 278 -71.05 22.36 -33.95
C PRO A 278 -71.47 23.66 -34.65
N ASN A 279 -72.67 24.16 -34.35
CA ASN A 279 -73.19 25.42 -34.90
C ASN A 279 -72.38 26.62 -34.41
N GLY A 280 -72.14 27.60 -35.27
CA GLY A 280 -71.34 28.79 -34.93
C GLY A 280 -69.85 28.52 -34.71
N SER A 281 -69.40 27.27 -34.89
CA SER A 281 -67.99 26.94 -34.88
C SER A 281 -67.31 27.42 -36.16
N SER A 282 -66.02 27.71 -36.06
CA SER A 282 -65.17 27.85 -37.25
C SER A 282 -65.18 26.55 -38.06
N ILE A 283 -64.92 26.69 -39.36
CA ILE A 283 -64.76 25.58 -40.30
C ILE A 283 -63.31 25.04 -40.30
N TYR A 284 -62.45 25.53 -39.39
CA TYR A 284 -61.05 25.15 -39.21
C TYR A 284 -60.74 24.83 -37.73
N GLY A 285 -60.13 23.67 -37.42
CA GLY A 285 -59.78 23.27 -36.04
C GLY A 285 -59.28 21.83 -35.84
N ARG A 286 -59.38 21.30 -34.61
CA ARG A 286 -58.98 19.93 -34.24
C ARG A 286 -60.11 19.17 -33.57
N LEU A 287 -60.39 17.95 -34.05
CA LEU A 287 -61.39 17.05 -33.49
C LEU A 287 -60.71 15.86 -32.81
N PHE A 288 -60.80 15.75 -31.50
CA PHE A 288 -60.34 14.59 -30.76
C PHE A 288 -61.50 13.62 -30.63
N VAL A 289 -61.28 12.40 -31.10
CA VAL A 289 -62.21 11.30 -30.96
C VAL A 289 -61.54 10.30 -30.05
N TYR A 290 -62.18 9.94 -28.98
CA TYR A 290 -61.75 8.79 -28.22
C TYR A 290 -62.99 8.00 -27.91
N VAL A 291 -62.95 6.79 -28.44
CA VAL A 291 -63.88 5.74 -28.10
C VAL A 291 -63.34 5.16 -26.83
N ASP A 292 -64.09 5.39 -25.79
CA ASP A 292 -63.99 4.59 -24.60
C ASP A 292 -65.29 3.80 -24.49
N ASN A 293 -65.17 2.50 -24.72
CA ASN A 293 -66.29 1.57 -24.74
C ASN A 293 -67.31 1.86 -25.87
N ALA A 294 -68.59 1.95 -25.53
CA ALA A 294 -69.66 2.29 -26.47
C ALA A 294 -69.92 3.79 -26.54
N THR A 295 -69.22 4.56 -25.71
CA THR A 295 -69.32 6.02 -25.68
C THR A 295 -68.21 6.59 -26.52
N LEU A 296 -68.64 7.45 -27.42
CA LEU A 296 -67.73 8.08 -28.32
C LEU A 296 -67.74 9.55 -28.07
N THR A 297 -66.61 10.05 -27.58
CA THR A 297 -66.47 11.46 -27.29
C THR A 297 -65.83 12.16 -28.46
N GLN A 298 -66.42 13.28 -28.84
CA GLN A 298 -65.90 14.20 -29.81
C GLN A 298 -65.66 15.54 -29.13
N GLN A 299 -64.40 15.96 -29.09
CA GLN A 299 -63.98 17.27 -28.62
C GLN A 299 -63.45 18.07 -29.80
N TYR A 300 -64.06 19.21 -30.09
CA TYR A 300 -63.66 20.09 -31.19
C TYR A 300 -63.11 21.42 -30.69
N VAL A 301 -61.87 21.74 -31.02
CA VAL A 301 -61.21 22.99 -30.63
C VAL A 301 -61.01 23.86 -31.87
N ALA A 302 -61.56 25.09 -31.86
CA ALA A 302 -61.55 25.99 -33.01
C ALA A 302 -61.74 27.47 -32.63
N SER A 303 -60.94 28.37 -33.23
CA SER A 303 -61.03 29.84 -33.07
C SER A 303 -61.16 30.31 -31.62
N GLY A 304 -60.33 29.75 -30.72
CA GLY A 304 -60.31 30.09 -29.29
C GLY A 304 -61.43 29.46 -28.46
N LYS A 305 -62.29 28.64 -29.07
CA LYS A 305 -63.40 27.94 -28.43
C LYS A 305 -63.16 26.43 -28.40
N MET A 306 -63.75 25.77 -27.42
CA MET A 306 -63.74 24.32 -27.32
C MET A 306 -65.18 23.82 -27.22
N PHE A 307 -65.50 22.79 -27.99
CA PHE A 307 -66.80 22.15 -28.05
C PHE A 307 -66.67 20.67 -27.70
N LEU A 308 -67.69 20.11 -27.06
CA LEU A 308 -67.72 18.70 -26.69
C LEU A 308 -69.09 18.10 -26.98
N ARG A 309 -69.13 16.84 -27.45
CA ARG A 309 -70.32 16.00 -27.49
C ARG A 309 -69.97 14.53 -27.35
N THR A 310 -70.98 13.72 -27.11
CA THR A 310 -70.84 12.26 -26.99
C THR A 310 -71.89 11.52 -27.83
N ARG A 311 -71.53 10.33 -28.33
CA ARG A 311 -72.46 9.34 -28.89
C ARG A 311 -72.61 8.19 -27.92
N GLN A 312 -73.85 7.92 -27.51
CA GLN A 312 -74.15 6.90 -26.51
C GLN A 312 -75.64 6.54 -26.52
N GLY A 313 -76.02 5.43 -25.88
CA GLY A 313 -77.40 4.95 -25.81
C GLY A 313 -77.63 3.63 -26.55
N SER A 314 -78.85 3.09 -26.44
CA SER A 314 -79.30 1.93 -27.22
C SER A 314 -80.72 2.20 -27.75
N PRO A 315 -80.89 2.51 -29.05
CA PRO A 315 -79.83 2.66 -30.05
C PRO A 315 -78.87 3.83 -29.72
N ALA A 316 -77.62 3.76 -30.18
CA ALA A 316 -76.60 4.76 -29.87
C ALA A 316 -76.83 6.05 -30.65
N GLU A 317 -77.13 7.13 -29.93
CA GLU A 317 -77.49 8.44 -30.45
C GLU A 317 -76.48 9.51 -30.04
N TRP A 318 -76.39 10.58 -30.84
CA TRP A 318 -75.51 11.70 -30.57
C TRP A 318 -76.19 12.73 -29.70
N THR A 319 -75.47 13.23 -28.70
CA THR A 319 -75.85 14.43 -27.96
C THR A 319 -75.53 15.69 -28.77
N ASN A 320 -76.17 16.78 -28.40
CA ASN A 320 -75.87 18.09 -28.96
C ASN A 320 -74.48 18.58 -28.50
N TRP A 321 -73.81 19.31 -29.38
CA TRP A 321 -72.55 20.01 -29.06
C TRP A 321 -72.74 21.07 -27.97
N LYS A 322 -71.77 21.17 -27.05
CA LYS A 322 -71.69 22.20 -25.99
C LYS A 322 -70.35 22.93 -26.05
N GLU A 323 -70.31 24.25 -25.78
CA GLU A 323 -69.09 25.08 -25.72
C GLU A 323 -68.53 25.19 -24.29
N VAL A 324 -67.20 25.28 -24.13
CA VAL A 324 -66.44 25.42 -22.86
C VAL A 324 -65.94 26.86 -22.68
N ALA A 325 -65.97 27.43 -21.46
CA ALA A 325 -65.57 28.81 -21.12
C ALA A 325 -64.54 28.89 -19.95
N PHE A 326 -63.75 29.99 -19.88
CA PHE A 326 -62.62 30.20 -18.93
C PHE A 326 -62.90 31.28 -17.84
N GLU A 327 -62.11 31.30 -16.76
CA GLU A 327 -62.26 32.16 -15.55
C GLU A 327 -61.81 33.64 -15.74
N GLU A 328 -62.27 34.57 -14.88
CA GLU A 328 -62.00 36.03 -14.96
C GLU A 328 -61.07 36.53 -13.82
N GLU A 329 -60.00 37.25 -14.17
CA GLU A 329 -59.01 37.83 -13.23
C GLU A 329 -59.36 39.25 -12.74
N ARG A 330 -58.95 39.59 -11.51
CA ARG A 330 -59.13 40.92 -10.86
C ARG A 330 -57.80 41.66 -10.71
N TYR A 331 -57.75 42.95 -11.07
CA TYR A 331 -56.56 43.83 -11.02
C TYR A 331 -56.80 45.04 -10.13
N ILE A 332 -55.82 45.44 -9.32
CA ILE A 332 -55.98 46.55 -8.35
C ILE A 332 -54.84 47.56 -8.49
N TYR A 333 -55.13 48.80 -8.91
CA TYR A 333 -54.17 49.92 -8.99
C TYR A 333 -54.24 50.85 -7.78
N LYS A 334 -53.09 51.28 -7.27
CA LYS A 334 -52.97 52.24 -6.17
C LYS A 334 -51.99 53.35 -6.52
N LYS A 335 -52.34 54.60 -6.20
CA LYS A 335 -51.44 55.76 -6.29
C LYS A 335 -51.72 56.76 -5.17
N SER A 336 -50.66 57.42 -4.69
CA SER A 336 -50.74 58.58 -3.79
C SER A 336 -49.85 59.72 -4.30
N GLY A 337 -50.01 60.90 -3.71
CA GLY A 337 -49.20 62.08 -4.03
C GLY A 337 -49.82 63.00 -5.08
N LEU A 338 -49.14 64.12 -5.34
CA LEU A 338 -49.66 65.26 -6.11
C LEU A 338 -48.92 65.52 -7.42
N ASP A 339 -48.11 64.55 -7.88
CA ASP A 339 -47.22 64.74 -9.02
C ASP A 339 -47.95 65.14 -10.30
N GLU A 340 -49.19 64.65 -10.45
CA GLU A 340 -50.06 64.84 -11.61
C GLU A 340 -50.95 66.08 -11.52
N VAL A 341 -51.03 66.71 -10.34
CA VAL A 341 -51.75 67.98 -10.19
C VAL A 341 -50.95 69.09 -10.85
N GLU A 342 -51.57 69.98 -11.61
CA GLU A 342 -50.86 71.12 -12.21
C GLU A 342 -50.19 72.02 -11.15
N SER A 343 -48.99 72.52 -11.43
CA SER A 343 -48.17 73.28 -10.48
C SER A 343 -48.89 74.45 -9.80
N ALA A 344 -49.80 75.12 -10.50
CA ALA A 344 -50.59 76.23 -9.95
C ALA A 344 -51.51 75.79 -8.79
N TYR A 345 -52.00 74.55 -8.82
CA TYR A 345 -52.95 73.98 -7.88
C TYR A 345 -52.34 72.95 -6.92
N LYS A 346 -51.08 72.50 -7.10
CA LYS A 346 -50.43 71.52 -6.22
C LYS A 346 -50.58 71.86 -4.73
N THR A 347 -50.32 73.12 -4.35
CA THR A 347 -50.42 73.56 -2.95
C THR A 347 -51.86 73.69 -2.44
N ALA A 348 -52.88 73.44 -3.28
CA ALA A 348 -54.27 73.36 -2.85
C ALA A 348 -54.59 72.02 -2.19
N PHE A 349 -53.75 71.00 -2.40
CA PHE A 349 -53.95 69.63 -1.93
C PHE A 349 -52.85 69.17 -0.98
N GLY A 350 -53.18 68.22 -0.10
CA GLY A 350 -52.22 67.50 0.76
C GLY A 350 -51.66 66.25 0.08
N GLU A 351 -50.41 65.88 0.42
CA GLU A 351 -49.70 64.73 -0.17
C GLU A 351 -50.40 63.39 0.08
N GLU A 352 -51.25 63.29 1.10
CA GLU A 352 -52.06 62.11 1.39
C GLU A 352 -53.17 61.82 0.36
N THR A 353 -53.36 62.71 -0.61
CA THR A 353 -54.33 62.53 -1.70
C THR A 353 -53.99 61.28 -2.50
N ASN A 354 -54.96 60.36 -2.66
CA ASN A 354 -54.73 59.03 -3.24
C ASN A 354 -55.94 58.46 -3.99
N ILE A 355 -55.66 57.47 -4.83
CA ILE A 355 -56.63 56.73 -5.66
C ILE A 355 -56.35 55.22 -5.61
N LEU A 356 -57.45 54.45 -5.58
CA LEU A 356 -57.52 53.00 -5.72
C LEU A 356 -58.47 52.67 -6.87
N LEU A 357 -58.03 51.88 -7.85
CA LEU A 357 -58.87 51.34 -8.91
C LEU A 357 -58.90 49.82 -8.82
N ILE A 358 -60.06 49.21 -9.00
CA ILE A 358 -60.24 47.75 -9.08
C ILE A 358 -60.87 47.44 -10.43
N ARG A 359 -60.24 46.55 -11.21
CA ARG A 359 -60.74 46.08 -12.49
C ARG A 359 -61.08 44.60 -12.45
N GLU A 360 -62.24 44.24 -12.97
CA GLU A 360 -62.69 42.86 -13.22
C GLU A 360 -63.26 42.80 -14.64
N GLY A 361 -62.63 42.04 -15.52
CA GLY A 361 -63.00 42.02 -16.94
C GLY A 361 -62.95 43.43 -17.54
N ASP A 362 -64.10 43.94 -17.98
CA ASP A 362 -64.28 45.26 -18.56
C ASP A 362 -64.77 46.33 -17.56
N LYS A 363 -64.95 46.02 -16.27
CA LYS A 363 -65.46 46.97 -15.28
C LYS A 363 -64.32 47.52 -14.42
N VAL A 364 -64.34 48.83 -14.15
CA VAL A 364 -63.44 49.51 -13.20
C VAL A 364 -64.25 50.21 -12.12
N ASP A 365 -63.92 49.97 -10.87
CA ASP A 365 -64.41 50.69 -9.71
C ASP A 365 -63.29 51.56 -9.11
N ALA A 366 -63.60 52.81 -8.78
CA ALA A 366 -62.63 53.80 -8.30
C ALA A 366 -63.01 54.34 -6.93
N TYR A 367 -62.01 54.42 -6.05
CA TYR A 367 -62.12 54.93 -4.70
C TYR A 367 -60.96 55.91 -4.46
N LEU A 368 -61.28 57.14 -4.05
CA LEU A 368 -60.27 58.16 -3.80
C LEU A 368 -60.45 58.81 -2.43
N ARG A 369 -59.34 59.29 -1.89
CA ARG A 369 -59.29 60.28 -0.83
C ARG A 369 -58.59 61.53 -1.35
N VAL A 370 -59.27 62.67 -1.32
CA VAL A 370 -58.72 63.97 -1.75
C VAL A 370 -58.63 64.89 -0.54
N ASN A 371 -57.42 65.31 -0.17
CA ASN A 371 -57.22 66.24 0.93
C ASN A 371 -57.01 67.67 0.41
N VAL A 372 -57.89 68.59 0.80
CA VAL A 372 -57.82 70.00 0.41
C VAL A 372 -57.24 70.84 1.55
N VAL A 373 -56.15 71.56 1.28
CA VAL A 373 -55.48 72.42 2.27
C VAL A 373 -55.71 73.92 2.04
N ASP A 374 -55.94 74.31 0.77
CA ASP A 374 -56.22 75.70 0.37
C ASP A 374 -57.39 75.79 -0.61
N VAL A 375 -58.57 76.06 -0.06
CA VAL A 375 -59.82 76.21 -0.81
C VAL A 375 -59.83 77.45 -1.71
N ALA A 376 -59.04 78.48 -1.41
CA ALA A 376 -59.07 79.73 -2.19
C ALA A 376 -58.64 79.49 -3.64
N LYS A 377 -57.77 78.49 -3.86
CA LYS A 377 -57.31 78.06 -5.18
C LYS A 377 -58.31 77.21 -5.96
N LEU A 378 -59.34 76.68 -5.30
CA LEU A 378 -60.31 75.74 -5.90
C LEU A 378 -61.71 76.33 -6.08
N LYS A 379 -62.00 77.52 -5.53
CA LYS A 379 -63.37 78.09 -5.48
C LYS A 379 -64.11 78.14 -6.82
N THR A 380 -63.39 78.28 -7.93
CA THR A 380 -63.98 78.37 -9.28
C THR A 380 -63.38 77.36 -10.25
N ALA A 381 -62.65 76.35 -9.76
CA ALA A 381 -61.88 75.44 -10.59
C ALA A 381 -62.15 73.98 -10.24
N LEU A 382 -62.42 73.16 -11.27
CA LEU A 382 -62.44 71.72 -11.18
C LEU A 382 -61.12 71.18 -11.74
N VAL A 383 -60.20 70.86 -10.83
CA VAL A 383 -58.79 70.63 -11.12
C VAL A 383 -58.54 69.15 -11.41
N PRO A 384 -57.77 68.79 -12.45
CA PRO A 384 -57.30 67.42 -12.65
C PRO A 384 -56.35 67.02 -11.52
N ILE A 385 -56.68 65.94 -10.82
CA ILE A 385 -55.93 65.46 -9.65
C ILE A 385 -55.28 64.09 -9.85
N PHE A 386 -55.83 63.26 -10.73
CA PHE A 386 -55.21 61.99 -11.13
C PHE A 386 -55.43 61.72 -12.60
N VAL A 387 -54.41 61.22 -13.26
CA VAL A 387 -54.52 60.60 -14.58
C VAL A 387 -54.85 59.13 -14.36
N ILE A 388 -55.88 58.63 -15.04
CA ILE A 388 -56.21 57.20 -14.98
C ILE A 388 -55.21 56.44 -15.88
N PRO A 389 -54.44 55.48 -15.33
CA PRO A 389 -53.43 54.76 -16.08
C PRO A 389 -54.08 53.82 -17.11
N GLU A 390 -53.32 53.48 -18.15
CA GLU A 390 -53.70 52.43 -19.09
C GLU A 390 -53.94 51.11 -18.36
N GLY A 391 -54.99 50.41 -18.76
CA GLY A 391 -55.52 49.26 -18.05
C GLY A 391 -56.73 49.59 -17.19
N PHE A 392 -57.02 50.88 -16.95
CA PHE A 392 -58.16 51.31 -16.16
C PHE A 392 -58.93 52.48 -16.78
N LYS A 393 -58.57 53.00 -17.96
CA LYS A 393 -59.26 54.14 -18.58
C LYS A 393 -60.67 53.76 -19.00
N ILE A 394 -61.54 54.75 -19.13
CA ILE A 394 -62.91 54.50 -19.58
C ILE A 394 -62.91 54.03 -21.03
N ASP A 395 -63.80 53.11 -21.37
CA ASP A 395 -64.00 52.64 -22.73
C ASP A 395 -64.48 53.79 -23.61
N ASP A 396 -63.62 54.14 -24.55
CA ASP A 396 -63.84 55.19 -25.51
C ASP A 396 -65.04 54.93 -26.44
N SER A 397 -65.51 53.69 -26.54
CA SER A 397 -66.70 53.35 -27.33
C SER A 397 -68.00 53.88 -26.73
N LEU A 398 -68.04 54.18 -25.42
CA LEU A 398 -69.25 54.63 -24.72
C LEU A 398 -69.60 56.11 -24.96
N ARG A 399 -68.82 56.82 -25.80
CA ARG A 399 -68.96 58.25 -26.17
C ARG A 399 -70.37 58.69 -26.59
N GLY A 400 -71.21 57.78 -27.07
CA GLY A 400 -72.54 58.12 -27.61
C GLY A 400 -73.62 58.43 -26.57
N GLY A 401 -73.41 58.08 -25.29
CA GLY A 401 -74.47 58.15 -24.26
C GLY A 401 -74.28 59.20 -23.15
N PHE A 402 -73.04 59.57 -22.83
CA PHE A 402 -72.71 60.54 -21.79
C PHE A 402 -71.27 61.06 -21.96
N TRP A 403 -70.98 62.28 -21.49
CA TRP A 403 -69.67 62.91 -21.70
C TRP A 403 -68.67 62.69 -20.56
N ASN A 404 -69.08 62.88 -19.31
CA ASN A 404 -68.24 62.68 -18.12
C ASN A 404 -68.92 61.72 -17.15
N VAL A 405 -68.14 60.95 -16.38
CA VAL A 405 -68.68 60.12 -15.31
C VAL A 405 -68.71 60.96 -14.03
N ALA A 406 -69.90 61.33 -13.57
CA ALA A 406 -70.06 61.98 -12.27
C ALA A 406 -69.63 61.00 -11.17
N LEU A 407 -68.82 61.47 -10.23
CA LEU A 407 -68.34 60.67 -9.12
C LEU A 407 -68.96 61.18 -7.82
N THR A 408 -69.50 60.25 -7.05
CA THR A 408 -70.10 60.55 -5.76
C THR A 408 -69.00 61.03 -4.82
N THR A 409 -69.18 62.20 -4.23
CA THR A 409 -68.21 62.81 -3.32
C THR A 409 -68.88 63.09 -1.98
N VAL A 410 -68.20 62.81 -0.87
CA VAL A 410 -68.69 63.09 0.48
C VAL A 410 -67.54 63.58 1.37
N GLN A 411 -67.83 64.51 2.28
CA GLN A 411 -66.90 64.91 3.35
C GLN A 411 -67.32 64.34 4.71
N TYR A 412 -66.36 64.12 5.60
CA TYR A 412 -66.67 63.65 6.97
C TYR A 412 -67.31 64.75 7.85
N THR A 413 -67.10 66.02 7.53
CA THR A 413 -67.56 67.17 8.33
C THR A 413 -68.92 67.68 7.88
N PHE A 414 -69.78 68.05 8.85
CA PHE A 414 -71.09 68.66 8.61
C PHE A 414 -71.17 70.07 9.23
N PRO A 415 -71.83 71.06 8.58
CA PRO A 415 -72.54 70.99 7.31
C PRO A 415 -71.61 70.81 6.10
N GLN A 416 -72.07 70.05 5.10
CA GLN A 416 -71.34 69.83 3.85
C GLN A 416 -71.19 71.15 3.09
N GLY A 417 -70.09 71.30 2.34
CA GLY A 417 -69.88 72.42 1.42
C GLY A 417 -70.20 72.09 -0.03
N ASN A 418 -69.82 72.98 -0.93
CA ASN A 418 -69.88 72.71 -2.36
C ASN A 418 -68.61 71.98 -2.79
N TYR A 419 -68.77 70.72 -3.19
CA TYR A 419 -67.71 69.90 -3.73
C TYR A 419 -68.26 69.01 -4.84
N GLY A 420 -67.38 68.56 -5.71
CA GLY A 420 -67.73 67.65 -6.79
C GLY A 420 -66.51 67.00 -7.40
N ALA A 421 -66.72 65.81 -7.93
CA ALA A 421 -65.72 65.10 -8.69
C ALA A 421 -66.35 64.45 -9.92
N LEU A 422 -65.56 64.33 -10.97
CA LEU A 422 -65.93 63.59 -12.16
C LEU A 422 -64.68 62.94 -12.77
N TYR A 423 -64.87 61.84 -13.47
CA TYR A 423 -63.89 61.39 -14.45
C TYR A 423 -64.17 62.16 -15.74
N GLU A 424 -63.23 63.04 -16.11
CA GLU A 424 -63.23 63.72 -17.39
C GLU A 424 -62.68 62.85 -18.52
N TYR A 425 -63.49 62.74 -19.56
CA TYR A 425 -63.20 61.98 -20.76
C TYR A 425 -62.07 62.61 -21.61
N GLY A 426 -61.40 61.81 -22.45
CA GLY A 426 -60.33 62.30 -23.35
C GLY A 426 -58.99 62.56 -22.65
N SER A 427 -58.54 61.58 -21.86
CA SER A 427 -57.27 61.55 -21.12
C SER A 427 -57.11 62.55 -19.97
N LYS A 428 -58.21 63.11 -19.45
CA LYS A 428 -58.15 64.16 -18.41
C LYS A 428 -58.60 63.71 -17.02
N GLY A 429 -58.70 62.40 -16.82
CA GLY A 429 -58.64 61.73 -15.53
C GLY A 429 -59.65 62.22 -14.50
N ILE A 430 -59.34 62.06 -13.23
CA ILE A 430 -60.21 62.49 -12.14
C ILE A 430 -60.03 63.98 -11.92
N ARG A 431 -61.13 64.71 -12.03
CA ARG A 431 -61.21 66.11 -11.66
C ARG A 431 -61.94 66.31 -10.35
N PHE A 432 -61.48 67.27 -9.58
CA PHE A 432 -62.02 67.56 -8.26
C PHE A 432 -62.02 69.06 -7.96
N GLY A 433 -63.05 69.51 -7.24
CA GLY A 433 -63.14 70.86 -6.69
C GLY A 433 -63.89 70.87 -5.37
N SER A 434 -63.54 71.80 -4.49
CA SER A 434 -64.21 71.98 -3.20
C SER A 434 -64.02 73.38 -2.64
N ASP A 435 -65.03 73.89 -1.94
CA ASP A 435 -64.95 75.08 -1.10
C ASP A 435 -64.61 74.77 0.38
N ARG A 436 -64.35 73.50 0.72
CA ARG A 436 -64.01 73.04 2.08
C ARG A 436 -62.60 72.47 2.17
N LYS A 437 -61.95 72.74 3.30
CA LYS A 437 -60.68 72.11 3.68
C LYS A 437 -60.91 70.72 4.26
N GLY A 438 -59.92 69.84 4.15
CA GLY A 438 -59.92 68.49 4.71
C GLY A 438 -60.18 67.40 3.68
N ASN A 439 -60.41 66.17 4.19
CA ASN A 439 -60.57 64.97 3.36
C ASN A 439 -61.96 64.88 2.73
N HIS A 440 -61.98 64.55 1.44
CA HIS A 440 -63.16 64.18 0.67
C HIS A 440 -62.97 62.76 0.15
N TYR A 441 -64.05 61.97 0.20
CA TYR A 441 -64.07 60.59 -0.28
C TYR A 441 -64.88 60.53 -1.56
N VAL A 442 -64.24 60.04 -2.62
CA VAL A 442 -64.83 59.99 -3.96
C VAL A 442 -64.96 58.54 -4.41
N HIS A 443 -66.11 58.20 -5.00
CA HIS A 443 -66.37 56.88 -5.55
C HIS A 443 -67.14 56.93 -6.87
N GLY A 444 -66.80 56.02 -7.79
CA GLY A 444 -67.61 55.73 -8.96
C GLY A 444 -67.07 54.57 -9.78
N SER A 445 -67.80 54.19 -10.82
CA SER A 445 -67.49 53.03 -11.66
C SER A 445 -67.66 53.34 -13.14
N TRP A 446 -66.89 52.68 -13.98
CA TRP A 446 -67.01 52.77 -15.44
C TRP A 446 -66.61 51.46 -16.13
N ARG A 447 -66.86 51.37 -17.44
CA ARG A 447 -66.33 50.27 -18.27
C ARG A 447 -65.02 50.68 -18.90
N THR A 448 -64.12 49.73 -19.10
CA THR A 448 -62.81 49.89 -19.74
C THR A 448 -62.68 48.91 -20.90
N ALA A 449 -62.09 49.39 -21.99
CA ALA A 449 -61.64 48.55 -23.10
C ALA A 449 -60.11 48.47 -23.15
N ASP A 450 -59.41 48.98 -22.13
CA ASP A 450 -57.96 48.94 -22.09
C ASP A 450 -57.47 47.47 -22.02
N PRO A 451 -56.27 47.15 -22.53
CA PRO A 451 -55.61 45.88 -22.23
C PRO A 451 -55.46 45.67 -20.72
N PHE A 452 -55.41 44.42 -20.25
CA PHE A 452 -55.18 44.16 -18.83
C PHE A 452 -53.80 44.67 -18.38
N PRO A 453 -53.70 45.36 -17.23
CA PRO A 453 -52.45 45.92 -16.77
C PRO A 453 -51.52 44.84 -16.21
N GLU A 454 -50.21 45.00 -16.37
CA GLU A 454 -49.24 44.15 -15.68
C GLU A 454 -49.17 44.47 -14.19
N SER A 455 -48.98 43.44 -13.35
CA SER A 455 -48.69 43.61 -11.93
C SER A 455 -47.33 44.27 -11.73
N GLY A 456 -47.22 45.25 -10.84
CA GLY A 456 -46.01 46.03 -10.61
C GLY A 456 -46.22 47.53 -10.79
N SER A 457 -45.16 48.27 -11.14
CA SER A 457 -45.24 49.74 -11.29
C SER A 457 -45.96 50.11 -12.59
N LEU A 458 -46.93 51.02 -12.53
CA LEU A 458 -47.70 51.48 -13.68
C LEU A 458 -47.89 52.99 -13.62
N GLY A 459 -47.29 53.70 -14.59
CA GLY A 459 -47.17 55.16 -14.54
C GLY A 459 -46.47 55.60 -13.24
N THR A 460 -47.19 56.36 -12.41
CA THR A 460 -46.70 56.84 -11.11
C THR A 460 -47.37 56.11 -9.92
N GLY A 461 -47.94 54.91 -10.14
CA GLY A 461 -48.57 54.05 -9.13
C GLY A 461 -48.22 52.56 -9.28
N THR A 462 -49.01 51.67 -8.70
CA THR A 462 -48.71 50.21 -8.64
C THR A 462 -49.96 49.34 -8.79
N VAL A 463 -49.87 48.20 -9.50
CA VAL A 463 -50.93 47.21 -9.74
C VAL A 463 -50.65 45.86 -9.07
N THR A 464 -51.68 45.19 -8.55
CA THR A 464 -51.65 43.80 -8.04
C THR A 464 -52.81 42.95 -8.58
N THR A 465 -52.59 41.66 -8.88
CA THR A 465 -53.60 40.70 -9.42
C THR A 465 -54.16 39.72 -8.37
N PHE A 466 -55.42 39.30 -8.54
CA PHE A 466 -56.12 38.26 -7.77
C PHE A 466 -56.96 37.36 -8.72
N GLU A 467 -56.93 36.04 -8.53
CA GLU A 467 -57.71 35.05 -9.32
C GLU A 467 -58.97 34.59 -8.54
N GLN A 468 -60.12 34.46 -9.20
CA GLN A 468 -61.36 33.96 -8.60
C GLN A 468 -62.01 32.86 -9.49
N ASN A 469 -62.00 31.62 -9.02
CA ASN A 469 -62.57 30.49 -9.75
C ASN A 469 -64.11 30.50 -9.71
N LYS A 470 -64.80 30.53 -10.87
CA LYS A 470 -66.25 30.28 -11.01
C LYS A 470 -66.43 28.80 -11.39
N GLU A 471 -66.96 28.00 -10.48
CA GLU A 471 -67.16 26.55 -10.66
C GLU A 471 -68.00 26.22 -11.92
N TYR A 472 -67.37 25.62 -12.94
CA TYR A 472 -68.07 24.80 -13.93
C TYR A 472 -67.49 23.39 -13.87
N THR A 473 -68.22 22.50 -13.21
CA THR A 473 -67.87 21.09 -13.08
C THR A 473 -68.09 20.41 -14.43
N ILE A 474 -67.01 20.15 -15.16
CA ILE A 474 -67.03 19.19 -16.26
C ILE A 474 -67.13 17.81 -15.62
N ASN A 475 -68.30 17.17 -15.67
CA ASN A 475 -68.41 15.76 -15.32
C ASN A 475 -67.82 14.92 -16.47
N LEU A 476 -66.49 14.90 -16.53
CA LEU A 476 -65.72 13.87 -17.21
C LEU A 476 -65.80 12.61 -16.33
N LEU A 477 -66.31 11.52 -16.90
CA LEU A 477 -65.88 10.19 -16.51
C LEU A 477 -65.01 9.65 -17.64
#